data_AF-A0A927W1R2-F1
#
_entry.id   AF-A0A927W1R2-F1
#
_cell.length_a   1.000
_cell.length_b   1.000
_cell.length_c   1.000
_cell.angle_alpha   90.00
_cell.angle_beta   90.00
_cell.angle_gamma   90.00
#
_symmetry.space_group_name_H-M   'P 1'
#
loop_
_entity.id
_entity.type
_entity.pdbx_description
1 polymer ?
#
loop_
_entity_poly.entity_id
_entity_poly.type
_entity_poly.pdbx_seq_one_letter_code
_entity_poly.pdbx_strand_id
1 'polypeptide(L)'
;MKKLLVALLVLLMAFAITGCASEDPNAKSEGVMTYAEYVAADLDAEVVVEGYVQATQSWWDNKITVYLQDGEGAYFLYEMACSEEDAAKLVKGTKICVTGYKGEWAGEVEIMDATFTFVEGAGKWTAKPVDLTDVLHKSNLITYQNQFASFKDMTIEAIEYKNGEPGDDIYVTVSKNGKSYDFCVERYLTDPETDVYKKVGELKKGDVVDIEGFLYWYEGVNTHITSVK
;
A
#
# COMPACT_ATOMS: atom_id res chain seq x y z
N MET A 1 44.91 18.95 -55.65
CA MET A 1 44.61 20.15 -54.84
C MET A 1 43.72 19.73 -53.68
N LYS A 2 44.15 19.98 -52.43
CA LYS A 2 43.32 20.36 -51.26
C LYS A 2 42.12 19.43 -50.93
N LYS A 3 42.04 18.67 -49.84
CA LYS A 3 42.49 18.92 -48.46
C LYS A 3 42.48 17.62 -47.65
N LEU A 4 43.50 17.46 -46.79
CA LEU A 4 43.39 16.73 -45.52
C LEU A 4 42.27 17.35 -44.68
N LEU A 5 41.48 16.52 -44.02
CA LEU A 5 40.96 16.83 -42.69
C LEU A 5 40.68 15.52 -41.94
N VAL A 6 41.63 15.22 -41.06
CA VAL A 6 41.50 14.30 -39.93
C VAL A 6 40.44 14.88 -39.01
N ALA A 7 39.40 14.11 -38.68
CA ALA A 7 38.52 14.39 -37.56
C ALA A 7 38.63 13.22 -36.58
N LEU A 8 39.59 13.36 -35.68
CA LEU A 8 39.70 12.62 -34.44
C LEU A 8 38.56 13.13 -33.53
N LEU A 9 37.47 12.37 -33.35
CA LEU A 9 36.51 12.65 -32.28
C LEU A 9 36.75 11.64 -31.16
N VAL A 10 37.41 12.14 -30.12
CA VAL A 10 37.69 11.45 -28.88
C VAL A 10 36.39 11.29 -28.08
N LEU A 11 36.19 10.06 -27.62
CA LEU A 11 35.39 9.57 -26.51
C LEU A 11 34.84 10.62 -25.52
N LEU A 12 33.53 10.57 -25.27
CA LEU A 12 32.95 10.88 -23.97
C LEU A 12 31.95 9.77 -23.64
N MET A 13 32.44 8.74 -22.92
CA MET A 13 31.60 7.90 -22.09
C MET A 13 30.92 8.82 -21.07
N ALA A 14 29.65 9.14 -21.32
CA ALA A 14 28.78 9.60 -20.25
C ALA A 14 28.38 8.37 -19.43
N PHE A 15 29.26 7.96 -18.50
CA PHE A 15 28.79 7.30 -17.30
C PHE A 15 27.96 8.35 -16.55
N ALA A 16 26.67 8.41 -16.85
CA ALA A 16 25.72 9.02 -15.95
C ALA A 16 25.75 8.13 -14.70
N ILE A 17 26.53 8.56 -13.71
CA ILE A 17 26.28 8.23 -12.32
C ILE A 17 24.91 8.86 -12.07
N THR A 18 23.84 8.11 -12.31
CA THR A 18 22.51 8.45 -11.82
C THR A 18 22.64 8.41 -10.31
N GLY A 19 22.91 9.60 -9.75
CA GLY A 19 22.79 9.82 -8.33
C GLY A 19 21.43 9.29 -7.89
N CYS A 20 21.39 8.66 -6.72
CA CYS A 20 20.19 8.51 -5.93
C CYS A 20 19.64 9.90 -5.60
N ALA A 21 19.04 10.58 -6.58
CA ALA A 21 18.00 11.54 -6.30
C ALA A 21 16.86 10.68 -5.78
N SER A 22 16.49 10.86 -4.51
CA SER A 22 15.18 10.40 -4.06
C SER A 22 14.18 11.09 -4.97
N GLU A 23 13.58 10.33 -5.88
CA GLU A 23 12.46 10.84 -6.67
C GLU A 23 11.39 11.32 -5.70
N ASP A 24 10.86 12.51 -5.97
CA ASP A 24 9.71 13.04 -5.25
C ASP A 24 8.56 12.02 -5.38
N PRO A 25 8.13 11.36 -4.30
CA PRO A 25 7.08 10.34 -4.38
C PRO A 25 5.74 10.91 -4.85
N ASN A 26 5.60 12.24 -4.88
CA ASN A 26 4.40 12.95 -5.31
C ASN A 26 4.46 13.39 -6.77
N ALA A 27 5.59 13.19 -7.46
CA ALA A 27 5.69 13.52 -8.88
C ALA A 27 4.65 12.73 -9.69
N LYS A 28 3.88 13.42 -10.52
CA LYS A 28 2.84 12.84 -11.40
C LYS A 28 3.18 13.07 -12.86
N SER A 29 2.85 12.11 -13.72
CA SER A 29 2.88 12.32 -15.18
C SER A 29 1.79 13.30 -15.64
N GLU A 30 1.91 13.80 -16.86
CA GLU A 30 0.90 14.69 -17.46
C GLU A 30 -0.49 14.02 -17.50
N GLY A 31 -1.51 14.72 -17.01
CA GLY A 31 -2.90 14.24 -16.98
C GLY A 31 -3.25 13.32 -15.80
N VAL A 32 -2.30 13.01 -14.92
CA VAL A 32 -2.53 12.23 -13.70
C VAL A 32 -2.96 13.14 -12.55
N MET A 33 -3.95 12.70 -11.76
CA MET A 33 -4.46 13.44 -10.61
C MET A 33 -3.44 13.51 -9.47
N THR A 34 -3.43 14.65 -8.78
CA THR A 34 -2.87 14.77 -7.42
C THR A 34 -3.72 13.97 -6.43
N TYR A 35 -3.17 13.66 -5.25
CA TYR A 35 -3.95 12.96 -4.23
C TYR A 35 -5.17 13.77 -3.78
N ALA A 36 -5.02 15.09 -3.67
CA ALA A 36 -6.13 15.99 -3.32
C ALA A 36 -7.25 15.97 -4.37
N GLU A 37 -6.93 15.92 -5.66
CA GLU A 37 -7.91 15.78 -6.74
C GLU A 37 -8.62 14.43 -6.70
N TYR A 38 -7.89 13.34 -6.45
CA TYR A 38 -8.49 12.01 -6.25
C TYR A 38 -9.45 11.99 -5.06
N VAL A 39 -9.06 12.57 -3.92
CA VAL A 39 -9.92 12.67 -2.72
C VAL A 39 -11.19 13.46 -3.04
N ALA A 40 -11.07 14.55 -3.80
CA ALA A 40 -12.19 15.40 -4.19
C ALA A 40 -13.08 14.82 -5.30
N ALA A 41 -12.60 13.83 -6.06
CA ALA A 41 -13.38 13.19 -7.11
C ALA A 41 -14.64 12.51 -6.53
N ASP A 42 -15.76 12.63 -7.24
CA ASP A 42 -17.01 11.97 -6.87
C ASP A 42 -16.86 10.45 -6.92
N LEU A 43 -17.71 9.74 -6.17
CA LEU A 43 -17.88 8.30 -6.37
C LEU A 43 -18.37 8.04 -7.80
N ASP A 44 -18.04 6.87 -8.33
CA ASP A 44 -18.29 6.42 -9.71
C ASP A 44 -17.58 7.25 -10.80
N ALA A 45 -16.74 8.22 -10.42
CA ALA A 45 -15.93 8.97 -11.38
C ALA A 45 -14.73 8.14 -11.85
N GLU A 46 -14.37 8.27 -13.13
CA GLU A 46 -13.10 7.76 -13.63
C GLU A 46 -11.95 8.57 -13.01
N VAL A 47 -10.95 7.87 -12.49
CA VAL A 47 -9.76 8.44 -11.84
C VAL A 47 -8.50 7.89 -12.50
N VAL A 48 -7.49 8.77 -12.64
CA VAL A 48 -6.15 8.40 -13.12
C VAL A 48 -5.14 8.80 -12.06
N VAL A 49 -4.53 7.81 -11.41
CA VAL A 49 -3.63 8.02 -10.27
C VAL A 49 -2.28 7.36 -10.51
N GLU A 50 -1.23 7.92 -9.93
CA GLU A 50 0.09 7.27 -9.86
C GLU A 50 0.50 7.09 -8.41
N GLY A 51 1.13 5.96 -8.12
CA GLY A 51 1.69 5.71 -6.81
C GLY A 51 2.64 4.52 -6.83
N TYR A 52 3.12 4.16 -5.65
CA TYR A 52 4.07 3.07 -5.47
C TYR A 52 3.39 1.91 -4.75
N VAL A 53 3.60 0.70 -5.23
CA VAL A 53 3.07 -0.52 -4.63
C VAL A 53 3.66 -0.67 -3.22
N GLN A 54 2.81 -0.78 -2.20
CA GLN A 54 3.24 -1.04 -0.83
C GLN A 54 3.06 -2.51 -0.44
N ALA A 55 2.00 -3.14 -0.94
CA ALA A 55 1.77 -4.57 -0.86
C ALA A 55 0.75 -5.03 -1.90
N THR A 56 0.80 -6.31 -2.25
CA THR A 56 -0.21 -7.02 -3.02
C THR A 56 -0.97 -7.94 -2.07
N GLN A 57 -2.27 -7.70 -1.87
CA GLN A 57 -3.10 -8.50 -0.97
C GLN A 57 -3.43 -9.85 -1.59
N SER A 58 -3.77 -9.91 -2.88
CA SER A 58 -4.21 -11.16 -3.49
C SER A 58 -4.02 -11.17 -4.99
N TRP A 59 -3.98 -12.36 -5.59
CA TRP A 59 -4.02 -12.56 -7.03
C TRP A 59 -4.80 -13.82 -7.40
N TRP A 60 -5.83 -13.68 -8.23
CA TRP A 60 -6.65 -14.76 -8.79
C TRP A 60 -7.34 -14.29 -10.07
N ASP A 61 -7.72 -15.20 -10.97
CA ASP A 61 -8.51 -14.89 -12.17
C ASP A 61 -8.04 -13.67 -12.99
N ASN A 62 -6.72 -13.47 -13.09
CA ASN A 62 -6.08 -12.29 -13.71
C ASN A 62 -6.50 -10.94 -13.09
N LYS A 63 -6.74 -10.95 -11.79
CA LYS A 63 -7.06 -9.78 -10.97
C LYS A 63 -6.13 -9.75 -9.77
N ILE A 64 -5.74 -8.54 -9.36
CA ILE A 64 -4.86 -8.31 -8.22
C ILE A 64 -5.42 -7.22 -7.32
N THR A 65 -5.38 -7.42 -6.00
CA THR A 65 -5.70 -6.37 -5.04
C THR A 65 -4.41 -5.77 -4.47
N VAL A 66 -4.29 -4.44 -4.50
CA VAL A 66 -3.03 -3.74 -4.23
C VAL A 66 -3.24 -2.54 -3.32
N TYR A 67 -2.38 -2.44 -2.30
CA TYR A 67 -2.16 -1.20 -1.57
C TYR A 67 -1.17 -0.32 -2.32
N LEU A 68 -1.66 0.77 -2.91
CA LEU A 68 -0.86 1.76 -3.61
C LEU A 68 -0.73 3.02 -2.73
N GLN A 69 0.44 3.65 -2.71
CA GLN A 69 0.66 4.84 -1.90
C GLN A 69 1.65 5.81 -2.54
N ASP A 70 1.42 7.10 -2.39
CA ASP A 70 2.38 8.17 -2.64
C ASP A 70 2.73 8.90 -1.32
N GLY A 71 3.44 10.03 -1.40
CA GLY A 71 3.82 10.78 -0.20
C GLY A 71 2.67 11.54 0.48
N GLU A 72 1.50 11.64 -0.15
CA GLU A 72 0.34 12.39 0.35
C GLU A 72 -0.77 11.47 0.86
N GLY A 73 -0.93 10.28 0.29
CA GLY A 73 -1.89 9.29 0.74
C GLY A 73 -1.90 8.00 -0.06
N ALA A 74 -2.95 7.20 0.15
CA ALA A 74 -3.04 5.84 -0.37
C ALA A 74 -4.32 5.59 -1.17
N TYR A 75 -4.24 4.56 -2.01
CA TYR A 75 -5.28 4.08 -2.90
C TYR A 75 -5.37 2.56 -2.72
N PHE A 76 -6.58 2.05 -2.54
CA PHE A 76 -6.84 0.62 -2.54
C PHE A 76 -7.34 0.22 -3.92
N LEU A 77 -6.54 -0.55 -4.64
CA LEU A 77 -6.90 -1.03 -5.98
C LEU A 77 -7.52 -2.41 -5.79
N TYR A 78 -8.84 -2.50 -5.90
CA TYR A 78 -9.54 -3.76 -5.68
C TYR A 78 -9.73 -4.49 -7.02
N GLU A 79 -9.28 -5.75 -7.05
CA GLU A 79 -9.39 -6.63 -8.22
C GLU A 79 -8.97 -5.97 -9.57
N MET A 80 -7.91 -5.17 -9.54
CA MET A 80 -7.32 -4.53 -10.72
C MET A 80 -6.91 -5.60 -11.75
N ALA A 81 -7.23 -5.40 -13.02
CA ALA A 81 -6.85 -6.34 -14.08
C ALA A 81 -5.32 -6.49 -14.15
N CYS A 82 -4.82 -7.70 -14.01
CA CYS A 82 -3.39 -7.99 -13.93
C CYS A 82 -3.05 -9.43 -14.36
N SER A 83 -2.21 -9.55 -15.39
CA SER A 83 -1.66 -10.84 -15.79
C SER A 83 -0.75 -11.43 -14.70
N GLU A 84 -0.52 -12.74 -14.72
CA GLU A 84 0.44 -13.40 -13.81
C GLU A 84 1.86 -12.82 -13.96
N GLU A 85 2.27 -12.54 -15.21
CA GLU A 85 3.57 -11.98 -15.53
C GLU A 85 3.76 -10.59 -14.93
N ASP A 86 2.73 -9.75 -15.00
CA ASP A 86 2.79 -8.40 -14.45
C ASP A 86 2.63 -8.39 -12.93
N ALA A 87 1.83 -9.32 -12.37
CA ALA A 87 1.72 -9.49 -10.92
C ALA A 87 3.10 -9.77 -10.29
N ALA A 88 3.92 -10.60 -10.94
CA ALA A 88 5.29 -10.86 -10.50
C ALA A 88 6.21 -9.62 -10.51
N LYS A 89 5.86 -8.57 -11.26
CA LYS A 89 6.61 -7.30 -11.34
C LYS A 89 6.09 -6.23 -10.36
N LEU A 90 4.88 -6.40 -9.80
CA LEU A 90 4.28 -5.53 -8.78
C LEU A 90 4.89 -5.76 -7.40
N VAL A 91 6.21 -5.61 -7.31
CA VAL A 91 6.95 -5.69 -6.05
C VAL A 91 6.89 -4.36 -5.31
N LYS A 92 7.11 -4.41 -3.98
CA LYS A 92 7.12 -3.22 -3.13
C LYS A 92 8.06 -2.13 -3.68
N GLY A 93 7.49 -0.94 -3.83
CA GLY A 93 8.11 0.27 -4.35
C GLY A 93 8.16 0.39 -5.87
N THR A 94 7.52 -0.50 -6.63
CA THR A 94 7.28 -0.28 -8.06
C THR A 94 6.26 0.84 -8.25
N LYS A 95 6.56 1.81 -9.13
CA LYS A 95 5.62 2.87 -9.50
C LYS A 95 4.72 2.43 -10.65
N ILE A 96 3.41 2.64 -10.50
CA ILE A 96 2.42 2.36 -11.55
C ILE A 96 1.48 3.56 -11.73
N CYS A 97 0.97 3.71 -12.95
CA CYS A 97 -0.14 4.60 -13.30
C CYS A 97 -1.39 3.75 -13.51
N VAL A 98 -2.48 4.12 -12.84
CA VAL A 98 -3.71 3.33 -12.73
C VAL A 98 -4.88 4.18 -13.22
N THR A 99 -5.68 3.62 -14.11
CA THR A 99 -6.97 4.18 -14.54
C THR A 99 -8.07 3.23 -14.07
N GLY A 100 -9.08 3.75 -13.39
CA GLY A 100 -10.23 2.97 -12.92
C GLY A 100 -11.34 3.89 -12.42
N TYR A 101 -12.28 3.33 -11.66
CA TYR A 101 -13.43 4.07 -11.13
C TYR A 101 -13.40 4.10 -9.62
N LYS A 102 -13.64 5.28 -9.04
CA LYS A 102 -13.67 5.44 -7.59
C LYS A 102 -14.94 4.79 -7.02
N GLY A 103 -14.77 3.85 -6.09
CA GLY A 103 -15.85 3.16 -5.39
C GLY A 103 -15.82 3.41 -3.89
N GLU A 104 -16.90 2.99 -3.23
CA GLU A 104 -16.94 2.88 -1.77
C GLU A 104 -17.66 1.60 -1.37
N TRP A 105 -17.04 0.83 -0.48
CA TRP A 105 -17.60 -0.37 0.11
C TRP A 105 -17.37 -0.40 1.61
N ALA A 106 -18.45 -0.46 2.39
CA ALA A 106 -18.41 -0.51 3.86
C ALA A 106 -17.59 0.64 4.50
N GLY A 107 -17.52 1.80 3.84
CA GLY A 107 -16.77 2.98 4.23
C GLY A 107 -15.35 3.05 3.67
N GLU A 108 -14.83 1.98 3.07
CA GLU A 108 -13.54 2.00 2.38
C GLU A 108 -13.68 2.53 0.97
N VAL A 109 -12.83 3.49 0.62
CA VAL A 109 -12.71 4.07 -0.72
C VAL A 109 -11.69 3.27 -1.50
N GLU A 110 -12.11 2.82 -2.66
CA GLU A 110 -11.37 1.91 -3.53
C GLU A 110 -11.36 2.39 -4.98
N ILE A 111 -10.49 1.81 -5.80
CA ILE A 111 -10.46 1.99 -7.26
C ILE A 111 -10.77 0.63 -7.89
N MET A 112 -11.91 0.58 -8.56
CA MET A 112 -12.51 -0.59 -9.20
C MET A 112 -12.30 -0.56 -10.71
N ASP A 113 -12.53 -1.70 -11.37
CA ASP A 113 -12.44 -1.87 -12.82
C ASP A 113 -11.14 -1.29 -13.41
N ALA A 114 -10.06 -1.43 -12.63
CA ALA A 114 -8.83 -0.72 -12.89
C ALA A 114 -7.93 -1.47 -13.88
N THR A 115 -7.20 -0.70 -14.68
CA THR A 115 -6.05 -1.15 -15.48
C THR A 115 -4.84 -0.31 -15.12
N PHE A 116 -3.63 -0.79 -15.43
CA PHE A 116 -2.42 -0.05 -15.11
C PHE A 116 -1.33 -0.15 -16.17
N THR A 117 -0.37 0.76 -16.06
CA THR A 117 0.91 0.71 -16.76
C THR A 117 2.04 0.94 -15.76
N PHE A 118 3.21 0.35 -16.03
CA PHE A 118 4.43 0.67 -15.27
C PHE A 118 4.94 2.04 -15.69
N VAL A 119 5.35 2.86 -14.72
CA VAL A 119 5.97 4.16 -15.02
C VAL A 119 7.45 3.93 -15.33
N GLU A 120 7.80 3.96 -16.61
CA GLU A 120 9.18 3.70 -17.06
C GLU A 120 10.17 4.71 -16.49
N GLY A 121 11.32 4.21 -16.05
CA GLY A 121 12.40 5.04 -15.52
C GLY A 121 12.16 5.56 -14.10
N ALA A 122 11.00 5.30 -13.49
CA ALA A 122 10.76 5.64 -12.09
C ALA A 122 11.67 4.82 -11.16
N GLY A 123 12.26 5.50 -10.19
CA GLY A 123 12.92 4.94 -9.04
C GLY A 123 11.94 4.21 -8.12
N LYS A 124 12.49 3.60 -7.06
CA LYS A 124 11.69 2.90 -6.06
C LYS A 124 11.44 3.78 -4.85
N TRP A 125 10.23 3.71 -4.32
CA TRP A 125 9.87 4.38 -3.07
C TRP A 125 9.00 3.50 -2.19
N THR A 126 9.14 3.63 -0.88
CA THR A 126 8.34 2.89 0.10
C THR A 126 7.88 3.85 1.17
N ALA A 127 6.59 3.77 1.51
CA ALA A 127 6.01 4.56 2.56
C ALA A 127 6.64 4.21 3.91
N LYS A 128 6.90 5.24 4.71
CA LYS A 128 7.11 5.06 6.15
C LYS A 128 5.73 4.98 6.81
N PRO A 129 5.54 4.16 7.84
CA PRO A 129 4.25 4.07 8.50
C PRO A 129 3.91 5.41 9.15
N VAL A 130 2.68 5.87 8.96
CA VAL A 130 2.13 7.03 9.67
C VAL A 130 1.78 6.59 11.09
N ASP A 131 2.28 7.29 12.11
CA ASP A 131 1.89 7.00 13.50
C ASP A 131 0.48 7.51 13.76
N LEU A 132 -0.47 6.58 13.87
CA LEU A 132 -1.89 6.88 14.06
C LEU A 132 -2.38 6.60 15.50
N THR A 133 -1.47 6.27 16.42
CA THR A 133 -1.79 5.89 17.80
C THR A 133 -2.68 6.92 18.51
N ASP A 134 -2.32 8.20 18.42
CA ASP A 134 -3.01 9.29 19.10
C ASP A 134 -4.26 9.79 18.35
N VAL A 135 -4.50 9.33 17.12
CA VAL A 135 -5.67 9.71 16.32
C VAL A 135 -6.66 8.57 16.11
N LEU A 136 -6.32 7.35 16.56
CA LEU A 136 -7.16 6.15 16.44
C LEU A 136 -8.58 6.33 17.02
N HIS A 137 -8.73 7.20 18.03
CA HIS A 137 -10.00 7.48 18.67
C HIS A 137 -10.79 8.65 18.04
N LYS A 138 -10.24 9.32 17.02
CA LYS A 138 -10.79 10.53 16.41
C LYS A 138 -11.67 10.19 15.21
N SER A 139 -12.71 10.98 14.99
CA SER A 139 -13.64 10.78 13.87
C SER A 139 -13.01 10.97 12.50
N ASN A 140 -11.89 11.69 12.40
CA ASN A 140 -11.17 11.91 11.15
C ASN A 140 -10.12 10.83 10.84
N LEU A 141 -10.04 9.74 11.62
CA LEU A 141 -9.13 8.62 11.31
C LEU A 141 -9.32 8.10 9.88
N ILE A 142 -10.57 8.06 9.40
CA ILE A 142 -10.95 7.62 8.06
C ILE A 142 -10.22 8.36 6.92
N THR A 143 -9.72 9.57 7.16
CA THR A 143 -8.95 10.31 6.13
C THR A 143 -7.57 9.71 5.89
N TYR A 144 -7.13 8.76 6.73
CA TYR A 144 -5.87 8.04 6.60
C TYR A 144 -6.05 6.63 6.01
N GLN A 145 -7.26 6.28 5.57
CA GLN A 145 -7.55 4.93 5.09
C GLN A 145 -6.56 4.48 4.00
N ASN A 146 -6.33 3.17 3.94
CA ASN A 146 -5.41 2.49 3.03
C ASN A 146 -3.92 2.82 3.24
N GLN A 147 -3.57 3.86 4.00
CA GLN A 147 -2.18 4.21 4.22
C GLN A 147 -1.48 3.17 5.09
N PHE A 148 -0.20 2.96 4.80
CA PHE A 148 0.68 2.24 5.71
C PHE A 148 0.81 3.02 7.02
N ALA A 149 0.46 2.39 8.12
CA ALA A 149 0.27 3.00 9.43
C ALA A 149 0.96 2.20 10.53
N SER A 150 1.18 2.86 11.67
CA SER A 150 1.66 2.26 12.91
C SER A 150 0.80 2.66 14.10
N PHE A 151 0.67 1.73 15.04
CA PHE A 151 -0.07 1.88 16.30
C PHE A 151 0.82 1.33 17.42
N LYS A 152 1.18 2.18 18.37
CA LYS A 152 2.17 1.87 19.41
C LYS A 152 1.53 1.48 20.72
N ASP A 153 2.22 0.63 21.47
CA ASP A 153 1.80 0.05 22.77
C ASP A 153 0.30 -0.31 22.81
N MET A 154 -0.12 -1.11 21.84
CA MET A 154 -1.47 -1.66 21.76
C MET A 154 -1.55 -2.88 22.67
N THR A 155 -2.55 -2.93 23.55
CA THR A 155 -2.77 -4.09 24.43
C THR A 155 -3.65 -5.11 23.73
N ILE A 156 -3.22 -6.36 23.63
CA ILE A 156 -4.03 -7.46 23.07
C ILE A 156 -5.18 -7.78 24.03
N GLU A 157 -6.41 -7.78 23.53
CA GLU A 157 -7.61 -8.18 24.28
C GLU A 157 -8.11 -9.57 23.88
N ALA A 158 -8.03 -9.90 22.60
CA ALA A 158 -8.43 -11.18 22.03
C ALA A 158 -7.68 -11.48 20.73
N ILE A 159 -7.47 -12.77 20.46
CA ILE A 159 -6.95 -13.32 19.21
C ILE A 159 -7.88 -14.48 18.82
N GLU A 160 -8.49 -14.39 17.64
CA GLU A 160 -9.46 -15.37 17.17
C GLU A 160 -9.18 -15.73 15.71
N TYR A 161 -8.97 -17.02 15.44
CA TYR A 161 -8.93 -17.50 14.05
C TYR A 161 -10.35 -17.51 13.48
N LYS A 162 -10.54 -17.01 12.26
CA LYS A 162 -11.85 -16.91 11.60
C LYS A 162 -12.64 -18.23 11.58
N ASN A 163 -11.95 -19.35 11.39
CA ASN A 163 -12.56 -20.69 11.40
C ASN A 163 -12.27 -21.49 12.69
N GLY A 164 -11.76 -20.84 13.73
CA GLY A 164 -11.38 -21.45 15.01
C GLY A 164 -10.04 -22.19 15.01
N GLU A 165 -9.39 -22.34 13.85
CA GLU A 165 -8.08 -22.98 13.70
C GLU A 165 -7.16 -22.18 12.75
N PRO A 166 -5.82 -22.33 12.87
CA PRO A 166 -4.87 -21.68 11.96
C PRO A 166 -5.08 -22.07 10.50
N GLY A 167 -4.90 -21.11 9.59
CA GLY A 167 -4.97 -21.32 8.14
C GLY A 167 -5.72 -20.22 7.37
N ASP A 168 -6.61 -19.52 8.06
CA ASP A 168 -7.41 -18.38 7.56
C ASP A 168 -7.09 -17.11 8.38
N ASP A 169 -7.86 -16.03 8.22
CA ASP A 169 -7.64 -14.76 8.91
C ASP A 169 -7.53 -14.91 10.44
N ILE A 170 -6.73 -14.03 11.04
CA ILE A 170 -6.70 -13.86 12.50
C ILE A 170 -7.32 -12.51 12.85
N TYR A 171 -8.45 -12.53 13.55
CA TYR A 171 -9.04 -11.33 14.14
C TYR A 171 -8.31 -10.99 15.44
N VAL A 172 -7.91 -9.73 15.55
CA VAL A 172 -7.09 -9.21 16.66
C VAL A 172 -7.83 -8.04 17.28
N THR A 173 -8.43 -8.25 18.45
CA THR A 173 -8.97 -7.13 19.24
C THR A 173 -7.86 -6.55 20.09
N VAL A 174 -7.60 -5.26 19.93
CA VAL A 174 -6.61 -4.51 20.69
C VAL A 174 -7.24 -3.34 21.42
N SER A 175 -6.62 -2.88 22.50
CA SER A 175 -7.05 -1.71 23.24
C SER A 175 -5.94 -0.66 23.39
N LYS A 176 -6.36 0.60 23.40
CA LYS A 176 -5.51 1.77 23.74
C LYS A 176 -6.38 2.78 24.47
N ASN A 177 -5.88 3.29 25.60
CA ASN A 177 -6.56 4.33 26.39
C ASN A 177 -8.04 4.00 26.73
N GLY A 178 -8.32 2.74 27.05
CA GLY A 178 -9.66 2.29 27.46
C GLY A 178 -10.68 2.13 26.32
N LYS A 179 -10.24 2.19 25.06
CA LYS A 179 -11.04 1.87 23.87
C LYS A 179 -10.49 0.64 23.16
N SER A 180 -11.39 -0.19 22.64
CA SER A 180 -11.06 -1.37 21.84
C SER A 180 -11.21 -1.11 20.35
N TYR A 181 -10.43 -1.82 19.55
CA TYR A 181 -10.39 -1.75 18.09
C TYR A 181 -10.16 -3.17 17.56
N ASP A 182 -10.79 -3.49 16.44
CA ASP A 182 -10.67 -4.80 15.81
C ASP A 182 -9.79 -4.68 14.57
N PHE A 183 -8.65 -5.36 14.56
CA PHE A 183 -7.73 -5.45 13.44
C PHE A 183 -7.73 -6.88 12.88
N CYS A 184 -7.09 -7.07 11.73
CA CYS A 184 -7.05 -8.37 11.06
C CYS A 184 -5.64 -8.69 10.54
N VAL A 185 -5.17 -9.91 10.77
CA VAL A 185 -4.12 -10.52 9.95
C VAL A 185 -4.83 -11.19 8.77
N GLU A 186 -4.93 -10.46 7.67
CA GLU A 186 -5.61 -10.90 6.45
C GLU A 186 -4.79 -12.00 5.76
N ARG A 187 -5.39 -13.18 5.58
CA ARG A 187 -4.74 -14.39 5.09
C ARG A 187 -4.15 -14.19 3.70
N TYR A 188 -4.84 -13.50 2.79
CA TYR A 188 -4.32 -13.33 1.45
C TYR A 188 -3.06 -12.44 1.44
N LEU A 189 -3.03 -11.42 2.31
CA LEU A 189 -1.89 -10.51 2.44
C LEU A 189 -0.73 -11.11 3.25
N THR A 190 -1.06 -11.91 4.26
CA THR A 190 -0.12 -12.45 5.25
C THR A 190 -0.44 -13.91 5.49
N ASP A 191 0.15 -14.78 4.66
CA ASP A 191 -0.09 -16.21 4.74
C ASP A 191 0.44 -16.85 6.05
N PRO A 192 0.00 -18.07 6.42
CA PRO A 192 0.43 -18.77 7.62
C PRO A 192 1.92 -19.04 7.71
N GLU A 193 2.65 -18.95 6.60
CA GLU A 193 4.09 -19.09 6.60
C GLU A 193 4.83 -17.80 6.94
N THR A 194 4.15 -16.65 6.85
CA THR A 194 4.73 -15.34 7.21
C THR A 194 5.01 -15.22 8.70
N ASP A 195 6.08 -14.49 9.04
CA ASP A 195 6.49 -14.24 10.41
C ASP A 195 5.40 -13.53 11.23
N VAL A 196 4.68 -12.59 10.62
CA VAL A 196 3.61 -11.83 11.30
C VAL A 196 2.45 -12.73 11.68
N TYR A 197 2.00 -13.63 10.79
CA TYR A 197 0.92 -14.56 11.09
C TYR A 197 1.28 -15.47 12.27
N LYS A 198 2.47 -16.07 12.21
CA LYS A 198 3.01 -16.93 13.28
C LYS A 198 3.12 -16.16 14.60
N LYS A 199 3.71 -14.95 14.57
CA LYS A 199 3.91 -14.15 15.79
C LYS A 199 2.58 -13.72 16.41
N VAL A 200 1.61 -13.27 15.62
CA VAL A 200 0.28 -12.87 16.14
C VAL A 200 -0.44 -14.07 16.75
N GLY A 201 -0.36 -15.25 16.14
CA GLY A 201 -0.96 -16.48 16.67
C GLY A 201 -0.41 -16.94 18.03
N GLU A 202 0.76 -16.44 18.44
CA GLU A 202 1.39 -16.74 19.73
C GLU A 202 1.09 -15.70 20.82
N LEU A 203 0.55 -14.53 20.45
CA LEU A 203 0.22 -13.45 21.38
C LEU A 203 -0.92 -13.85 22.31
N LYS A 204 -0.92 -13.23 23.50
CA LYS A 204 -1.87 -13.49 24.57
C LYS A 204 -2.52 -12.21 25.01
N LYS A 205 -3.74 -12.34 25.55
CA LYS A 205 -4.41 -11.23 26.22
C LYS A 205 -3.49 -10.58 27.26
N GLY A 206 -3.36 -9.26 27.18
CA GLY A 206 -2.51 -8.44 28.04
C GLY A 206 -1.11 -8.18 27.49
N ASP A 207 -0.69 -8.86 26.41
CA ASP A 207 0.55 -8.51 25.72
C ASP A 207 0.44 -7.10 25.14
N VAL A 208 1.55 -6.36 25.18
CA VAL A 208 1.64 -5.00 24.66
C VAL A 208 2.60 -5.01 23.48
N VAL A 209 2.11 -4.60 22.31
CA VAL A 209 2.85 -4.68 21.04
C VAL A 209 2.73 -3.40 20.25
N ASP A 210 3.74 -3.14 19.42
CA ASP A 210 3.61 -2.16 18.33
C ASP A 210 3.11 -2.89 17.08
N ILE A 211 2.14 -2.30 16.39
CA ILE A 211 1.49 -2.88 15.20
C ILE A 211 1.77 -1.98 14.00
N GLU A 212 2.17 -2.56 12.88
CA GLU A 212 2.21 -1.88 11.56
C GLU A 212 1.32 -2.62 10.58
N GLY A 213 0.68 -1.88 9.69
CA GLY A 213 -0.33 -2.42 8.78
C GLY A 213 -0.89 -1.36 7.83
N PHE A 214 -1.83 -1.77 7.00
CA PHE A 214 -2.61 -0.83 6.18
C PHE A 214 -3.90 -0.49 6.90
N LEU A 215 -4.24 0.79 7.01
CA LEU A 215 -5.46 1.26 7.67
C LEU A 215 -6.71 0.93 6.83
N TYR A 216 -7.05 -0.35 6.78
CA TYR A 216 -8.23 -0.90 6.12
C TYR A 216 -9.51 -0.50 6.84
N TRP A 217 -10.63 -0.48 6.11
CA TRP A 217 -11.93 -0.09 6.65
C TRP A 217 -13.05 -1.07 6.31
N TYR A 218 -13.84 -1.44 7.30
CA TYR A 218 -15.06 -2.23 7.13
C TYR A 218 -16.05 -1.91 8.24
N GLU A 219 -16.98 -0.99 7.96
CA GLU A 219 -17.90 -0.39 8.95
C GLU A 219 -17.19 0.25 10.15
N GLY A 220 -15.89 0.53 10.02
CA GLY A 220 -14.99 0.96 11.09
C GLY A 220 -13.54 0.61 10.76
N VAL A 221 -12.60 1.10 11.58
CA VAL A 221 -11.18 0.76 11.42
C VAL A 221 -10.99 -0.75 11.57
N ASN A 222 -10.35 -1.38 10.58
CA ASN A 222 -10.06 -2.80 10.59
C ASN A 222 -8.67 -3.12 10.01
N THR A 223 -7.65 -2.41 10.48
CA THR A 223 -6.27 -2.48 9.96
C THR A 223 -5.81 -3.90 9.59
N HIS A 224 -5.30 -4.05 8.35
CA HIS A 224 -4.60 -5.24 7.91
C HIS A 224 -3.16 -5.23 8.43
N ILE A 225 -2.91 -6.05 9.45
CA ILE A 225 -1.63 -6.16 10.15
C ILE A 225 -0.60 -6.84 9.25
N THR A 226 0.56 -6.22 9.12
CA THR A 226 1.71 -6.78 8.37
C THR A 226 2.98 -6.90 9.21
N SER A 227 2.99 -6.30 10.40
CA SER A 227 4.05 -6.49 11.39
C SER A 227 3.53 -6.29 12.79
N VAL A 228 4.05 -7.09 13.74
CA VAL A 228 3.93 -6.83 15.17
C VAL A 228 5.33 -6.87 15.80
N LYS A 229 5.66 -5.91 16.66
CA LYS A 229 6.97 -5.77 17.29
C LYS A 229 6.85 -5.93 18.80
#